data_AF-A0A940FIU3-F1
#
_entry.id   AF-A0A940FIU3-F1
#
_cell.length_a   1.000
_cell.length_b   1.000
_cell.length_c   1.000
_cell.angle_alpha   90.00
_cell.angle_beta   90.00
_cell.angle_gamma   90.00
#
_symmetry.space_group_name_H-M   'P 1'
#
loop_
_entity.id
_entity.type
_entity.pdbx_description
1 polymer ?
#
loop_
_entity_poly.entity_id
_entity_poly.type
_entity_poly.pdbx_seq_one_letter_code
_entity_poly.pdbx_strand_id
1 'polypeptide(L)'
;MIVYQATKSKFLHDCDNDQIEDVVSSAYVQKTGRYALTGEFKAWRASLTAMARVLRDGDIPDDIGIGVEFGIPQTAKRIDFILSGQA
;
A
#
# COMPACT_ATOMS: atom_id res chain seq x y z
N MET A 1 -6.17 -5.06 -10.62
CA MET A 1 -5.75 -3.64 -10.49
C MET A 1 -4.94 -3.53 -9.23
N ILE A 2 -3.76 -2.90 -9.25
CA ILE A 2 -2.98 -2.61 -8.04
C ILE A 2 -3.07 -1.11 -7.78
N VAL A 3 -3.34 -0.63 -6.56
CA VAL A 3 -3.44 0.82 -6.29
C VAL A 3 -2.06 1.42 -6.08
N TYR A 4 -1.30 0.87 -5.14
CA TYR A 4 0.05 1.33 -4.81
C TYR A 4 1.04 0.18 -4.99
N GLN A 5 2.20 0.48 -5.56
CA GLN A 5 3.29 -0.47 -5.78
C GLN A 5 4.63 0.25 -5.58
N ALA A 6 5.48 -0.28 -4.71
CA ALA A 6 6.80 0.28 -4.43
C ALA A 6 7.73 -0.78 -3.82
N THR A 7 9.02 -0.49 -3.70
CA THR A 7 9.95 -1.27 -2.85
C THR A 7 9.67 -1.05 -1.36
N LYS A 8 10.09 -1.97 -0.48
CA LYS A 8 10.02 -1.79 0.99
C LYS A 8 10.61 -0.47 1.46
N SER A 9 11.80 -0.12 0.98
CA SER A 9 12.47 1.14 1.32
C SER A 9 11.59 2.37 1.01
N LYS A 10 11.04 2.46 -0.20
CA LYS A 10 10.11 3.52 -0.60
C LYS A 10 8.80 3.52 0.20
N PHE A 11 8.22 2.35 0.49
CA PHE A 11 7.03 2.28 1.33
C PHE A 11 7.27 2.80 2.74
N LEU A 12 8.39 2.42 3.36
CA LEU A 12 8.77 2.95 4.68
C LEU A 12 9.01 4.46 4.62
N HIS A 13 9.66 4.96 3.56
CA HIS A 13 9.82 6.39 3.34
C HIS A 13 8.46 7.11 3.24
N ASP A 14 7.51 6.57 2.48
CA ASP A 14 6.19 7.16 2.30
C ASP A 14 5.39 7.17 3.60
N CYS A 15 5.54 6.12 4.43
CA CYS A 15 4.95 6.07 5.76
C CYS A 15 5.53 7.14 6.71
N ASP A 16 6.82 7.43 6.59
CA ASP A 16 7.53 8.32 7.51
C ASP A 16 7.44 9.80 7.12
N ASN A 17 7.38 10.09 5.82
CA ASN A 17 7.56 11.46 5.30
C ASN A 17 6.36 11.97 4.51
N ASP A 18 5.60 11.10 3.82
CA ASP A 18 4.65 11.52 2.79
C ASP A 18 3.18 11.20 3.12
N GLN A 19 2.88 10.79 4.36
CA GLN A 19 1.54 10.35 4.81
C GLN A 19 0.95 9.29 3.87
N ILE A 20 1.31 8.03 4.09
CA ILE A 20 0.98 6.90 3.20
C ILE A 20 -0.51 6.85 2.78
N GLU A 21 -1.44 7.22 3.66
CA GLU A 21 -2.87 7.30 3.35
C GLU A 21 -3.21 8.27 2.20
N ASP A 22 -2.52 9.42 2.12
CA ASP A 22 -2.71 10.42 1.06
C ASP A 22 -2.09 9.96 -0.26
N VAL A 23 -0.94 9.29 -0.20
CA VAL A 23 -0.30 8.66 -1.36
C VAL A 23 -1.20 7.59 -1.97
N VAL A 24 -1.73 6.69 -1.14
CA VAL A 24 -2.64 5.62 -1.58
C VAL A 24 -3.97 6.20 -2.07
N SER A 25 -4.53 7.19 -1.38
CA SER A 25 -5.77 7.87 -1.80
C SER A 25 -5.61 8.54 -3.17
N SER A 26 -4.49 9.23 -3.40
CA SER A 26 -4.19 9.86 -4.68
C SER A 26 -4.06 8.83 -5.80
N ALA A 27 -3.33 7.74 -5.55
CA ALA A 27 -3.20 6.63 -6.50
C ALA A 27 -4.54 5.93 -6.77
N TYR A 28 -5.40 5.81 -5.75
CA TYR A 28 -6.74 5.23 -5.88
C TYR A 28 -7.61 6.07 -6.82
N VAL A 29 -7.62 7.39 -6.65
CA VAL A 29 -8.34 8.31 -7.54
C VAL A 29 -7.82 8.19 -8.97
N GLN A 30 -6.50 8.19 -9.16
CA GLN A 30 -5.90 8.07 -10.50
C GLN A 30 -6.30 6.77 -11.22
N LYS A 31 -6.42 5.65 -10.49
CA LYS A 31 -6.71 4.34 -11.11
C LYS A 31 -8.19 4.02 -11.24
N THR A 32 -9.04 4.57 -10.37
CA THR A 32 -10.47 4.25 -10.33
C THR A 32 -11.37 5.39 -10.81
N GLY A 33 -10.86 6.62 -10.84
CA GLY A 33 -11.65 7.84 -11.06
C GLY A 33 -12.59 8.19 -9.90
N ARG A 34 -12.47 7.51 -8.74
CA ARG A 34 -13.35 7.67 -7.58
C ARG A 34 -12.55 8.09 -6.36
N TYR A 35 -13.17 8.88 -5.49
CA TYR A 35 -12.58 9.22 -4.20
C TYR A 35 -12.83 8.11 -3.19
N ALA A 36 -11.81 7.82 -2.39
CA ALA A 36 -11.94 6.90 -1.27
C ALA A 36 -12.89 7.47 -0.22
N LEU A 37 -13.68 6.59 0.41
CA LEU A 37 -14.54 6.99 1.52
C LEU A 37 -13.68 7.30 2.75
N THR A 38 -14.19 8.14 3.65
CA THR A 38 -13.48 8.49 4.90
C THR A 38 -13.09 7.26 5.73
N GLY A 39 -13.90 6.19 5.68
CA GLY A 39 -13.61 4.93 6.35
C GLY A 39 -12.39 4.20 5.76
N GLU A 40 -12.28 4.16 4.43
CA GLU A 40 -11.12 3.55 3.74
C GLU A 40 -9.84 4.33 4.00
N PHE A 41 -9.91 5.66 3.93
CA PHE A 41 -8.79 6.52 4.26
C PHE A 41 -8.25 6.27 5.67
N LYS A 42 -9.14 6.20 6.67
CA LYS A 42 -8.77 5.88 8.06
C LYS A 42 -8.23 4.45 8.19
N ALA A 43 -8.80 3.49 7.46
CA ALA A 43 -8.35 2.12 7.48
C ALA A 43 -6.92 2.00 6.94
N TRP A 44 -6.60 2.65 5.81
CA TRP A 44 -5.25 2.70 5.26
C TRP A 44 -4.26 3.33 6.23
N ARG A 45 -4.59 4.50 6.80
CA ARG A 45 -3.72 5.16 7.78
C ARG A 45 -3.35 4.22 8.94
N ALA A 46 -4.33 3.51 9.50
CA ALA A 46 -4.10 2.61 10.62
C ALA A 46 -3.34 1.34 10.22
N SER A 47 -3.78 0.66 9.15
CA SER A 47 -3.23 -0.64 8.75
C SER A 47 -1.86 -0.54 8.11
N LEU A 48 -1.62 0.44 7.24
CA LEU A 48 -0.34 0.61 6.56
C LEU A 48 0.76 1.06 7.53
N THR A 49 0.42 1.93 8.49
CA THR A 49 1.35 2.29 9.58
C THR A 49 1.69 1.07 10.45
N ALA A 50 0.74 0.18 10.71
CA ALA A 50 1.01 -1.07 11.43
C ALA A 50 1.92 -2.00 10.63
N MET A 51 1.69 -2.14 9.32
CA MET A 51 2.55 -2.93 8.44
C MET A 51 3.97 -2.34 8.34
N ALA A 52 4.11 -1.02 8.31
CA ALA A 52 5.41 -0.36 8.32
C ALA A 52 6.23 -0.74 9.56
N ARG A 53 5.60 -0.90 10.73
CA ARG A 53 6.30 -1.35 11.95
C ARG A 53 6.86 -2.76 11.81
N VAL A 54 6.12 -3.68 11.19
CA VAL A 54 6.56 -5.06 10.93
C VAL A 54 7.71 -5.07 9.91
N LEU A 55 7.59 -4.25 8.85
CA LEU A 55 8.55 -4.21 7.74
C LEU A 55 9.87 -3.47 8.07
N ARG A 56 9.99 -2.88 9.27
CA ARG A 56 11.26 -2.35 9.78
C ARG A 56 12.21 -3.44 10.26
N ASP A 57 11.78 -4.70 10.28
CA ASP A 57 12.68 -5.82 10.49
C ASP A 57 13.79 -5.81 9.42
N GLY A 58 15.04 -5.81 9.89
CA GLY A 58 16.23 -5.77 9.05
C GLY A 58 16.50 -7.09 8.31
N ASP A 59 15.89 -8.20 8.76
CA ASP A 59 16.00 -9.49 8.09
C ASP A 59 15.15 -9.54 6.81
N ILE A 60 14.23 -8.59 6.63
CA ILE A 60 13.43 -8.44 5.42
C ILE A 60 14.22 -7.55 4.44
N PRO A 61 14.51 -7.97 3.19
CA PRO A 61 15.28 -7.15 2.25
C PRO A 61 14.59 -5.83 1.89
N ASP A 62 15.36 -4.77 1.63
CA ASP A 62 14.82 -3.44 1.32
C ASP A 62 14.24 -3.30 -0.10
N ASP A 63 14.60 -4.22 -0.98
CA ASP A 63 14.22 -4.28 -2.40
C ASP A 63 13.01 -5.18 -2.68
N ILE A 64 12.42 -5.79 -1.64
CA ILE A 64 11.16 -6.53 -1.82
C ILE A 64 10.06 -5.59 -2.32
N GLY A 65 9.19 -6.12 -3.17
CA GLY A 65 8.03 -5.38 -3.66
C GLY A 65 6.91 -5.38 -2.64
N ILE A 66 6.23 -4.24 -2.53
CA ILE A 66 5.02 -4.04 -1.74
C ILE A 66 3.92 -3.61 -2.69
N GLY A 67 2.80 -4.33 -2.63
CA GLY A 67 1.57 -3.98 -3.31
C GLY A 67 0.44 -3.74 -2.32
N VAL A 68 -0.34 -2.68 -2.54
CA VAL A 68 -1.52 -2.37 -1.71
C VAL A 68 -2.76 -2.27 -2.61
N GLU A 69 -3.87 -2.83 -2.10
CA GLU A 69 -5.18 -2.88 -2.77
C GLU A 69 -5.07 -3.52 -4.18
N PHE A 70 -4.75 -4.80 -4.20
CA PHE A 70 -4.72 -5.62 -5.41
C PHE A 70 -6.07 -6.29 -5.68
N GLY A 71 -6.82 -5.76 -6.64
CA GLY A 71 -8.03 -6.39 -7.16
C GLY A 71 -7.70 -7.61 -8.02
N ILE A 72 -8.24 -8.77 -7.65
CA ILE A 72 -8.06 -10.04 -8.36
C ILE A 72 -8.88 -10.01 -9.66
N PRO A 73 -8.24 -10.16 -10.84
CA PRO A 73 -8.95 -10.11 -12.12
C PRO A 73 -10.14 -11.07 -12.18
N GLN A 74 -11.21 -10.64 -12.84
CA GLN A 74 -12.44 -11.42 -13.03
C GLN A 74 -13.20 -11.80 -11.74
N THR A 75 -12.86 -11.19 -10.61
CA THR A 75 -13.59 -11.39 -9.35
C THR A 75 -13.86 -10.05 -8.66
N ALA A 76 -14.78 -10.06 -7.69
CA ALA A 76 -14.97 -8.95 -6.75
C ALA A 76 -14.04 -9.03 -5.53
N LYS A 77 -13.05 -9.94 -5.53
CA LYS A 77 -12.13 -10.14 -4.41
C LYS A 77 -10.91 -9.23 -4.55
N ARG A 78 -10.34 -8.86 -3.40
CA ARG A 78 -9.13 -8.04 -3.31
C ARG A 78 -8.16 -8.62 -2.28
N ILE A 79 -6.88 -8.33 -2.48
CA ILE A 79 -5.81 -8.56 -1.51
C ILE A 79 -5.36 -7.18 -1.05
N ASP A 80 -5.51 -6.87 0.23
CA ASP A 80 -5.24 -5.53 0.74
C ASP A 80 -3.73 -5.22 0.79
N PHE A 81 -2.88 -6.22 1.00
CA PHE A 81 -1.43 -6.07 1.11
C PHE A 81 -0.68 -7.29 0.54
N ILE A 82 0.36 -7.06 -0.27
CA ILE A 82 1.16 -8.10 -0.94
C ILE A 82 2.64 -7.80 -0.72
N LEU A 83 3.42 -8.85 -0.47
CA LEU A 83 4.88 -8.84 -0.58
C LEU A 83 5.32 -9.68 -1.78
N SER A 84 6.28 -9.19 -2.56
CA SER A 84 6.92 -9.92 -3.66
C SER A 84 8.44 -9.91 -3.50
N GLY A 85 9.13 -10.92 -4.07
CA GLY A 85 10.58 -11.07 -3.91
C GLY A 85 11.38 -9.84 -4.37
N GLN A 86 11.16 -9.38 -5.60
CA GLN A 86 11.67 -8.10 -6.11
C GLN A 86 10.51 -7.26 -6.65
N ALA A 87 10.66 -5.93 -6.60
CA ALA A 87 9.65 -4.93 -6.96
C ALA A 87 9.54 -4.66 -8.46
#